data_AF-A0A949E6V2-F1
#
_entry.id   AF-A0A949E6V2-F1
#
_cell.length_a   1.000
_cell.length_b   1.000
_cell.length_c   1.000
_cell.angle_alpha   90.00
_cell.angle_beta   90.00
_cell.angle_gamma   90.00
#
_symmetry.space_group_name_H-M   'P 1'
#
loop_
_entity.id
_entity.type
_entity.pdbx_description
1 polymer ?
#
loop_
_entity_poly.entity_id
_entity_poly.type
_entity_poly.pdbx_seq_one_letter_code
_entity_poly.pdbx_strand_id
1 'polypeptide(L)'
;MTDPLVPILNNMGIKTTLLCAGGLLLAIGGPVSYYSASDVVSAVRKNWLSDSADTAAAAPQPFSSDPNASTTDPVALPSGEQPVFGQNASPARAAPMPNLDEVLRFDVTVDWVMQRWPRVSTGLPHLQLHGYRVPLVTGTAIGDVAGSLTYFFNARQQVQRITLRGTTGDPRVLIGLVTGRYHFARRLTNDPGVALYEAVDSNNQPAGALKIRSAGVIKSNQPYTRFEVDLVIDRPE
;
A
#
# COMPACT_ATOMS: atom_id res chain seq x y z
N MET A 1 2.59 -48.76 66.80
CA MET A 1 2.42 -48.45 68.24
C MET A 1 3.13 -47.13 68.43
N THR A 2 2.51 -45.96 68.46
CA THR A 2 1.15 -45.54 68.82
C THR A 2 0.99 -44.13 68.26
N ASP A 3 -0.11 -43.89 67.54
CA ASP A 3 -0.70 -42.57 67.40
C ASP A 3 -1.54 -42.31 68.67
N PRO A 4 -1.61 -41.07 69.20
CA PRO A 4 -2.94 -40.48 69.30
C PRO A 4 -3.03 -38.94 69.17
N LEU A 5 -4.13 -38.53 68.50
CA LEU A 5 -5.11 -37.50 68.90
C LEU A 5 -4.82 -35.99 68.65
N VAL A 6 -5.37 -35.51 67.51
CA VAL A 6 -6.33 -34.37 67.29
C VAL A 6 -7.05 -33.91 68.60
N PRO A 7 -7.60 -32.67 68.82
CA PRO A 7 -8.38 -31.88 67.83
C PRO A 7 -8.53 -30.33 68.03
N ILE A 8 -9.41 -29.71 67.20
CA ILE A 8 -10.37 -28.60 67.49
C ILE A 8 -10.14 -27.18 66.89
N LEU A 9 -10.89 -26.95 65.80
CA LEU A 9 -11.89 -25.89 65.51
C LEU A 9 -11.55 -24.40 65.28
N ASN A 10 -12.28 -23.90 64.26
CA ASN A 10 -12.97 -22.62 64.09
C ASN A 10 -12.11 -21.38 63.83
N ASN A 11 -12.49 -20.42 62.98
CA ASN A 11 -13.82 -19.91 62.64
C ASN A 11 -13.68 -19.14 61.30
N MET A 12 -14.42 -19.51 60.24
CA MET A 12 -15.68 -18.88 59.81
C MET A 12 -15.63 -17.35 59.66
N GLY A 13 -15.78 -16.90 58.41
CA GLY A 13 -15.92 -15.49 58.02
C GLY A 13 -16.60 -15.33 56.66
N ILE A 14 -17.72 -16.03 56.44
CA ILE A 14 -18.67 -15.71 55.36
C ILE A 14 -19.49 -14.50 55.82
N LYS A 15 -19.44 -13.40 55.06
CA LYS A 15 -20.52 -12.42 55.02
C LYS A 15 -20.83 -12.02 53.57
N THR A 16 -21.85 -12.68 53.06
CA THR A 16 -22.78 -12.28 52.01
C THR A 16 -23.35 -10.88 52.26
N THR A 17 -23.79 -10.17 51.19
CA THR A 17 -24.99 -9.29 51.06
C THR A 17 -24.64 -8.06 50.21
N LEU A 18 -25.45 -7.49 49.30
CA LEU A 18 -26.60 -7.87 48.47
C LEU A 18 -26.87 -6.63 47.60
N LEU A 19 -27.28 -6.87 46.36
CA LEU A 19 -27.98 -5.97 45.44
C LEU A 19 -28.64 -4.72 46.05
N CYS A 20 -28.41 -3.56 45.45
CA CYS A 20 -29.44 -2.55 45.25
C CYS A 20 -29.46 -2.14 43.77
N ALA A 21 -30.62 -2.39 43.16
CA ALA A 21 -31.02 -1.89 41.85
C ALA A 21 -31.39 -0.40 41.94
N GLY A 22 -31.20 0.33 40.84
CA GLY A 22 -31.68 1.70 40.66
C GLY A 22 -31.06 2.31 39.41
N GLY A 23 -31.74 2.17 38.27
CA GLY A 23 -31.25 2.61 36.97
C GLY A 23 -31.55 4.08 36.66
N LEU A 24 -30.89 4.61 35.62
CA LEU A 24 -31.53 5.41 34.56
C LEU A 24 -30.64 5.49 33.32
N LEU A 25 -31.28 5.33 32.16
CA LEU A 25 -30.78 5.45 30.80
C LEU A 25 -30.10 6.79 30.51
N LEU A 26 -28.93 6.75 29.86
CA LEU A 26 -28.65 7.62 28.71
C LEU A 26 -27.89 6.83 27.65
N ALA A 27 -28.61 6.54 26.57
CA ALA A 27 -28.03 6.19 25.29
C ALA A 27 -27.26 7.41 24.76
N ILE A 28 -25.94 7.30 24.65
CA ILE A 28 -25.15 8.18 23.79
C ILE A 28 -24.64 7.29 22.68
N GLY A 29 -25.32 7.39 21.53
CA GLY A 29 -24.91 6.76 20.29
C GLY A 29 -23.46 7.16 19.98
N GLY A 30 -22.62 6.14 19.80
CA GLY A 30 -21.28 6.36 19.26
C GLY A 30 -21.37 6.85 17.81
N PRO A 31 -20.44 7.69 17.35
CA PRO A 31 -20.26 7.90 15.92
C PRO A 31 -19.58 6.65 15.35
N VAL A 32 -20.41 5.72 14.85
CA VAL A 32 -20.00 4.78 13.80
C VAL A 32 -19.71 5.63 12.57
N SER A 33 -18.45 6.02 12.40
CA SER A 33 -17.97 6.62 11.16
C SER A 33 -17.77 5.48 10.16
N TYR A 34 -18.85 5.17 9.45
CA TYR A 34 -18.80 4.37 8.24
C TYR A 34 -18.10 5.22 7.17
N TYR A 35 -16.80 5.04 7.00
CA TYR A 35 -16.08 5.58 5.85
C TYR A 35 -16.34 4.66 4.65
N SER A 36 -17.35 4.99 3.84
CA SER A 36 -17.47 4.47 2.48
C SER A 36 -16.41 5.15 1.60
N ALA A 37 -15.37 4.40 1.22
CA ALA A 37 -14.34 4.88 0.30
C ALA A 37 -14.86 5.14 -1.13
N SER A 38 -16.15 4.91 -1.41
CA SER A 38 -16.76 5.17 -2.72
C SER A 38 -17.13 6.65 -2.95
N ASP A 39 -17.43 7.40 -1.89
CA ASP A 39 -17.92 8.79 -2.04
C ASP A 39 -16.77 9.79 -2.21
N VAL A 40 -15.63 9.53 -1.59
CA VAL A 40 -14.42 10.36 -1.77
C VAL A 40 -13.80 10.15 -3.16
N VAL A 41 -13.78 8.90 -3.65
CA VAL A 41 -13.24 8.59 -4.99
C VAL A 41 -14.14 9.15 -6.10
N SER A 42 -15.45 9.23 -5.90
CA SER A 42 -16.36 9.84 -6.88
C SER A 42 -16.34 11.38 -6.83
N ALA A 43 -16.08 12.00 -5.68
CA ALA A 43 -15.87 13.45 -5.58
C ALA A 43 -14.56 13.90 -6.26
N VAL A 44 -13.47 13.15 -6.09
CA VAL A 44 -12.18 13.44 -6.74
C VAL A 44 -12.24 13.20 -8.26
N ARG A 45 -12.97 12.18 -8.71
CA ARG A 45 -13.17 11.91 -10.15
C ARG A 45 -14.01 12.99 -10.84
N LYS A 46 -15.02 13.55 -10.15
CA LYS A 46 -15.83 14.65 -10.68
C LYS A 46 -15.03 15.93 -10.87
N ASN A 47 -14.11 16.26 -9.97
CA ASN A 47 -13.24 17.44 -10.12
C ASN A 47 -12.23 17.28 -11.27
N TRP A 48 -11.63 16.10 -11.44
CA TRP A 48 -10.68 15.84 -12.52
C TRP A 48 -11.32 15.81 -13.92
N LEU A 49 -12.57 15.36 -14.03
CA LEU A 49 -13.31 15.35 -15.29
C LEU A 49 -13.95 16.71 -15.63
N SER A 50 -14.04 17.64 -14.68
CA SER A 50 -14.55 19.00 -14.92
C SER A 50 -13.46 19.94 -15.45
N ASP A 51 -12.18 19.63 -15.22
CA ASP A 51 -11.02 20.37 -15.77
C ASP A 51 -10.59 19.88 -17.17
N SER A 52 -11.20 18.80 -17.67
CA SER A 52 -10.89 18.23 -18.99
C SER A 52 -11.97 18.50 -20.05
N ALA A 53 -12.96 19.35 -19.73
CA ALA A 53 -14.11 19.62 -20.58
C ALA A 53 -14.08 21.01 -21.27
N ASP A 54 -12.92 21.66 -21.33
CA ASP A 54 -12.75 22.95 -21.99
C ASP A 54 -11.64 22.94 -23.06
N THR A 55 -11.56 21.89 -23.89
CA THR A 55 -10.93 21.97 -25.23
C THR A 55 -11.44 20.86 -26.16
N ALA A 56 -12.75 20.81 -26.45
CA ALA A 56 -13.26 20.08 -27.62
C ALA A 56 -14.76 20.37 -27.88
N ALA A 57 -15.06 21.52 -28.52
CA ALA A 57 -16.33 21.71 -29.22
C ALA A 57 -16.26 22.90 -30.20
N ALA A 58 -15.43 22.80 -31.25
CA ALA A 58 -15.65 23.60 -32.45
C ALA A 58 -16.54 22.77 -33.39
N ALA A 59 -17.84 23.07 -33.40
CA ALA A 59 -18.79 22.52 -34.34
C ALA A 59 -18.49 22.98 -35.79
N PRO A 60 -18.76 22.15 -36.81
CA PRO A 60 -18.54 22.50 -38.21
C PRO A 60 -19.52 23.59 -38.67
N GLN A 61 -18.99 24.66 -39.25
CA GLN A 61 -19.75 25.72 -39.89
C GLN A 61 -20.34 25.25 -41.23
N PRO A 62 -21.55 25.69 -41.61
CA PRO A 62 -22.14 25.35 -42.90
C PRO A 62 -21.41 26.05 -44.05
N PHE A 63 -21.13 25.25 -45.08
CA PHE A 63 -20.63 25.63 -46.40
C PHE A 63 -21.53 26.72 -47.01
N SER A 64 -21.02 27.95 -47.01
CA SER A 64 -21.52 29.04 -47.83
C SER A 64 -20.75 29.01 -49.14
N SER A 65 -21.47 28.74 -50.23
CA SER A 65 -20.95 28.78 -51.59
C SER A 65 -20.94 30.23 -52.10
N ASP A 66 -19.76 30.86 -52.14
CA ASP A 66 -19.53 32.07 -52.94
C ASP A 66 -18.52 31.79 -54.05
N PRO A 67 -18.88 31.96 -55.33
CA PRO A 67 -18.02 31.66 -56.47
C PRO A 67 -17.42 32.96 -57.03
N ASN A 68 -16.38 33.50 -56.41
CA ASN A 68 -15.49 34.43 -57.11
C ASN A 68 -14.21 34.71 -56.34
N ALA A 69 -13.07 34.34 -56.96
CA ALA A 69 -11.81 35.08 -57.00
C ALA A 69 -10.63 34.09 -57.11
N SER A 70 -10.27 33.78 -58.36
CA SER A 70 -8.90 33.40 -58.72
C SER A 70 -7.95 34.59 -58.46
N THR A 71 -6.70 34.31 -58.03
CA THR A 71 -5.41 34.99 -58.33
C THR A 71 -4.42 34.60 -57.20
N THR A 72 -3.59 33.57 -57.36
CA THR A 72 -2.18 33.62 -57.80
C THR A 72 -1.29 34.57 -56.99
N ASP A 73 -0.50 34.02 -56.06
CA ASP A 73 0.93 34.36 -55.87
C ASP A 73 1.61 33.35 -54.90
N PRO A 74 2.79 32.79 -55.23
CA PRO A 74 3.52 31.89 -54.34
C PRO A 74 4.43 32.67 -53.39
N VAL A 75 4.17 32.59 -52.09
CA VAL A 75 5.09 33.08 -51.05
C VAL A 75 6.28 32.12 -50.94
N ALA A 76 7.47 32.62 -51.25
CA ALA A 76 8.73 31.92 -51.12
C ALA A 76 9.04 31.60 -49.64
N LEU A 77 9.37 30.33 -49.37
CA LEU A 77 9.87 29.84 -48.07
C LEU A 77 11.33 30.29 -47.87
N PRO A 78 11.69 31.02 -46.81
CA PRO A 78 13.07 31.09 -46.38
C PRO A 78 13.49 29.74 -45.79
N SER A 79 14.46 29.10 -46.47
CA SER A 79 15.20 27.96 -45.95
C SER A 79 16.07 28.45 -44.78
N GLY A 80 15.86 27.90 -43.58
CA GLY A 80 16.67 28.21 -42.40
C GLY A 80 16.36 27.27 -41.25
N GLU A 81 17.43 26.63 -40.74
CA GLU A 81 17.51 25.79 -39.55
C GLU A 81 16.61 24.54 -39.46
N GLN A 82 17.15 23.40 -39.89
CA GLN A 82 16.73 22.12 -39.30
C GLN A 82 17.18 22.09 -37.83
N PRO A 83 16.30 21.83 -36.85
CA PRO A 83 16.74 21.50 -35.51
C PRO A 83 17.52 20.19 -35.59
N VAL A 84 18.82 20.26 -35.29
CA VAL A 84 19.66 19.09 -35.09
C VAL A 84 19.06 18.35 -33.90
N PHE A 85 18.25 17.33 -34.17
CA PHE A 85 17.87 16.35 -33.17
C PHE A 85 19.18 15.74 -32.68
N GLY A 86 19.64 16.20 -31.52
CA GLY A 86 20.76 15.60 -30.80
C GLY A 86 20.44 14.14 -30.54
N GLN A 87 20.87 13.30 -31.47
CA GLN A 87 21.01 11.86 -31.29
C GLN A 87 22.12 11.63 -30.27
N ASN A 88 21.80 11.82 -29.00
CA ASN A 88 22.57 11.33 -27.85
C ASN A 88 21.65 11.21 -26.63
N ALA A 89 20.39 10.81 -26.84
CA ALA A 89 19.66 10.13 -25.78
C ALA A 89 20.29 8.74 -25.66
N SER A 90 21.34 8.62 -24.84
CA SER A 90 21.79 7.33 -24.32
C SER A 90 20.54 6.54 -23.95
N PRO A 91 20.35 5.30 -24.43
CA PRO A 91 19.19 4.52 -24.01
C PRO A 91 19.23 4.49 -22.49
N ALA A 92 18.21 5.09 -21.86
CA ALA A 92 18.10 5.11 -20.41
C ALA A 92 18.22 3.65 -19.97
N ARG A 93 19.38 3.32 -19.39
CA ARG A 93 19.72 1.96 -19.04
C ARG A 93 18.62 1.49 -18.11
N ALA A 94 17.78 0.57 -18.59
CA ALA A 94 16.71 0.01 -17.76
C ALA A 94 17.40 -0.56 -16.52
N ALA A 95 17.23 0.12 -15.39
CA ALA A 95 17.81 -0.34 -14.14
C ALA A 95 17.30 -1.78 -13.93
N PRO A 96 18.17 -2.73 -13.57
CA PRO A 96 17.74 -4.09 -13.28
C PRO A 96 16.52 -4.07 -12.36
N MET A 97 15.46 -4.77 -12.79
CA MET A 97 14.22 -4.83 -12.04
C MET A 97 14.51 -5.38 -10.63
N PRO A 98 14.03 -4.71 -9.58
CA PRO A 98 14.31 -5.12 -8.21
C PRO A 98 13.70 -6.48 -7.89
N ASN A 99 14.50 -7.38 -7.33
CA ASN A 99 14.00 -8.62 -6.75
C ASN A 99 13.35 -8.33 -5.39
N LEU A 100 12.23 -8.98 -5.06
CA LEU A 100 11.58 -8.86 -3.74
C LEU A 100 12.54 -9.15 -2.58
N ASP A 101 13.45 -10.11 -2.75
CA ASP A 101 14.42 -10.49 -1.71
C ASP A 101 15.45 -9.37 -1.44
N GLU A 102 15.87 -8.66 -2.49
CA GLU A 102 16.80 -7.52 -2.39
C GLU A 102 16.13 -6.34 -1.68
N VAL A 103 14.88 -6.02 -2.04
CA VAL A 103 14.23 -4.81 -1.55
C VAL A 103 13.64 -4.94 -0.15
N LEU A 104 13.36 -6.15 0.32
CA LEU A 104 12.81 -6.41 1.66
C LEU A 104 13.89 -6.62 2.74
N ARG A 105 15.16 -6.42 2.41
CA ARG A 105 16.28 -6.60 3.36
C ARG A 105 16.38 -5.44 4.37
N PHE A 106 16.77 -5.75 5.61
CA PHE A 106 16.90 -4.76 6.70
C PHE A 106 18.29 -4.09 6.78
N ASP A 107 19.29 -4.61 6.06
CA ASP A 107 20.64 -4.05 5.91
C ASP A 107 20.70 -2.94 4.84
N VAL A 108 19.63 -2.17 4.72
CA VAL A 108 19.55 -1.02 3.80
C VAL A 108 19.94 0.26 4.54
N THR A 109 20.70 1.12 3.87
CA THR A 109 21.03 2.48 4.34
C THR A 109 20.18 3.52 3.63
N VAL A 110 20.07 4.72 4.21
CA VAL A 110 19.40 5.86 3.57
C VAL A 110 20.06 6.18 2.22
N ASP A 111 21.39 6.21 2.18
CA ASP A 111 22.16 6.45 0.95
C ASP A 111 21.84 5.42 -0.14
N TRP A 112 21.77 4.14 0.21
CA TRP A 112 21.36 3.09 -0.73
C TRP A 112 19.95 3.36 -1.28
N VAL A 113 18.99 3.77 -0.45
CA VAL A 113 17.62 4.09 -0.91
C VAL A 113 17.67 5.25 -1.91
N MET A 114 18.39 6.31 -1.58
CA MET A 114 18.49 7.51 -2.43
C MET A 114 19.19 7.24 -3.76
N GLN A 115 20.13 6.30 -3.81
CA GLN A 115 20.83 5.90 -5.03
C GLN A 115 20.05 4.85 -5.86
N ARG A 116 19.39 3.90 -5.19
CA ARG A 116 18.69 2.78 -5.84
C ARG A 116 17.41 3.23 -6.52
N TRP A 117 16.70 4.18 -5.93
CA TRP A 117 15.36 4.57 -6.35
C TRP A 117 15.39 5.94 -7.05
N PRO A 118 14.84 6.06 -8.27
CA PRO A 118 14.87 7.32 -9.01
C PRO A 118 14.00 8.41 -8.36
N ARG A 119 13.05 8.01 -7.52
CA ARG A 119 12.18 8.91 -6.77
C ARG A 119 11.95 8.38 -5.37
N VAL A 120 12.15 9.24 -4.38
CA VAL A 120 11.91 8.95 -2.97
C VAL A 120 11.08 10.06 -2.36
N SER A 121 10.00 9.69 -1.68
CA SER A 121 9.19 10.60 -0.86
C SER A 121 9.61 10.47 0.60
N THR A 122 10.01 11.57 1.23
CA THR A 122 10.50 11.62 2.61
C THR A 122 9.47 12.22 3.57
N GLY A 123 9.76 12.20 4.86
CA GLY A 123 8.98 12.94 5.86
C GLY A 123 7.62 12.34 6.20
N LEU A 124 7.42 11.04 5.96
CA LEU A 124 6.22 10.33 6.41
C LEU A 124 6.27 10.20 7.94
N PRO A 125 5.36 10.85 8.69
CA PRO A 125 5.41 10.82 10.14
C PRO A 125 4.90 9.46 10.63
N HIS A 126 5.81 8.69 11.22
CA HIS A 126 5.48 7.60 12.13
C HIS A 126 6.23 7.89 13.43
N LEU A 127 5.61 7.65 14.59
CA LEU A 127 6.20 7.99 15.89
C LEU A 127 7.66 7.50 15.95
N GLN A 128 8.60 8.45 16.07
CA GLN A 128 10.05 8.22 16.18
C GLN A 128 10.76 7.60 14.96
N LEU A 129 10.07 7.36 13.84
CA LEU A 129 10.65 6.79 12.62
C LEU A 129 10.56 7.75 11.44
N HIS A 130 11.63 7.83 10.66
CA HIS A 130 11.65 8.58 9.40
C HIS A 130 11.35 7.63 8.24
N GLY A 131 10.24 7.87 7.53
CA GLY A 131 9.82 7.06 6.39
C GLY A 131 10.37 7.56 5.05
N TYR A 132 10.94 6.65 4.26
CA TYR A 132 11.31 6.84 2.85
C TYR A 132 10.46 5.93 1.98
N ARG A 133 9.55 6.51 1.20
CA ARG A 133 8.63 5.77 0.33
C ARG A 133 9.05 5.85 -1.12
N VAL A 134 9.01 4.72 -1.80
CA VAL A 134 9.46 4.55 -3.19
C VAL A 134 8.41 3.78 -3.99
N PRO A 135 8.26 4.05 -5.30
CA PRO A 135 7.47 3.19 -6.18
C PRO A 135 8.19 1.85 -6.38
N LEU A 136 7.46 0.74 -6.30
CA LEU A 136 7.99 -0.61 -6.53
C LEU A 136 7.26 -1.27 -7.70
N VAL A 137 8.04 -1.78 -8.65
CA VAL A 137 7.59 -2.73 -9.68
C VAL A 137 8.68 -3.78 -9.81
N THR A 138 8.37 -5.04 -9.48
CA THR A 138 9.39 -6.12 -9.46
C THR A 138 9.58 -6.79 -10.82
N GLY A 139 8.60 -6.66 -11.72
CA GLY A 139 8.69 -7.18 -13.08
C GLY A 139 7.35 -7.17 -13.82
N THR A 140 7.25 -8.02 -14.85
CA THR A 140 6.08 -8.16 -15.74
C THR A 140 5.43 -9.55 -15.70
N ALA A 141 5.92 -10.45 -14.84
CA ALA A 141 5.33 -11.76 -14.61
C ALA A 141 4.07 -11.65 -13.72
N ILE A 142 3.21 -12.66 -13.77
CA ILE A 142 1.93 -12.65 -13.03
C ILE A 142 2.13 -12.55 -11.50
N GLY A 143 3.22 -13.12 -10.99
CA GLY A 143 3.57 -13.10 -9.57
C GLY A 143 4.37 -11.87 -9.14
N ASP A 144 4.66 -10.94 -10.07
CA ASP A 144 5.31 -9.69 -9.72
C ASP A 144 4.36 -8.77 -8.94
N VAL A 145 4.97 -7.87 -8.16
CA VAL A 145 4.26 -6.91 -7.32
C VAL A 145 4.48 -5.51 -7.88
N ALA A 146 3.37 -4.77 -8.02
CA ALA A 146 3.39 -3.36 -8.37
C ALA A 146 2.72 -2.53 -7.25
N GLY A 147 3.38 -1.46 -6.79
CA GLY A 147 2.86 -0.63 -5.72
C GLY A 147 3.90 0.31 -5.12
N SER A 148 3.96 0.37 -3.80
CA SER A 148 4.90 1.21 -3.06
C SER A 148 5.52 0.48 -1.88
N LEU A 149 6.79 0.77 -1.67
CA LEU A 149 7.59 0.26 -0.57
C LEU A 149 8.01 1.43 0.33
N THR A 150 7.94 1.27 1.64
CA THR A 150 8.36 2.29 2.60
C THR A 150 9.34 1.69 3.59
N TYR A 151 10.51 2.32 3.71
CA TYR A 151 11.52 2.00 4.71
C TYR A 151 11.41 3.00 5.85
N PHE A 152 11.25 2.50 7.08
CA PHE A 152 11.21 3.33 8.29
C PHE A 152 12.53 3.18 9.05
N PHE A 153 13.23 4.31 9.21
CA PHE A 153 14.52 4.35 9.90
C PHE A 153 14.38 4.95 11.30
N ASN A 154 15.11 4.39 12.26
CA ASN A 154 15.28 4.98 13.59
C ASN A 154 16.28 6.15 13.59
N ALA A 155 16.47 6.78 14.74
CA ALA A 155 17.45 7.85 14.94
C ALA A 155 18.92 7.43 14.65
N ARG A 156 19.22 6.12 14.71
CA ARG A 156 20.54 5.54 14.37
C ARG A 156 20.66 5.20 12.87
N GLN A 157 19.71 5.64 12.03
CA GLN A 157 19.66 5.36 10.60
C GLN A 157 19.64 3.86 10.25
N GLN A 158 19.03 3.04 11.10
CA GLN A 158 18.79 1.64 10.83
C GLN A 158 17.32 1.39 10.49
N VAL A 159 17.05 0.54 9.50
CA VAL A 159 15.68 0.14 9.16
C VAL A 159 15.07 -0.64 10.33
N GLN A 160 13.93 -0.17 10.83
CA GLN A 160 13.16 -0.85 11.87
C GLN A 160 11.88 -1.48 11.33
N ARG A 161 11.32 -0.93 10.26
CA ARG A 161 10.08 -1.42 9.67
C ARG A 161 10.12 -1.24 8.17
N ILE A 162 9.61 -2.24 7.46
CA ILE A 162 9.39 -2.20 6.02
C ILE A 162 7.91 -2.40 5.77
N THR A 163 7.30 -1.54 4.97
CA THR A 163 5.92 -1.72 4.52
C THR A 163 5.83 -1.77 3.02
N LEU A 164 5.16 -2.79 2.50
CA LEU A 164 4.88 -2.94 1.08
C LEU A 164 3.37 -2.94 0.89
N ARG A 165 2.90 -2.05 0.02
CA ARG A 165 1.49 -2.00 -0.38
C ARG A 165 1.40 -2.03 -1.88
N GLY A 166 0.60 -2.92 -2.44
CA GLY A 166 0.51 -3.05 -3.89
C GLY A 166 -0.49 -4.10 -4.34
N THR A 167 -0.33 -4.53 -5.58
CA THR A 167 -1.14 -5.58 -6.19
C THR A 167 -0.28 -6.62 -6.87
N THR A 168 -0.80 -7.82 -6.99
CA THR A 168 -0.20 -8.93 -7.76
C THR A 168 -1.28 -9.80 -8.42
N GLY A 169 -0.91 -10.52 -9.47
CA GLY A 169 -1.76 -11.50 -10.11
C GLY A 169 -1.70 -12.88 -9.45
N ASP A 170 -0.57 -13.22 -8.82
CA ASP A 170 -0.35 -14.47 -8.09
C ASP A 170 0.54 -14.23 -6.84
N PRO A 171 -0.02 -14.31 -5.62
CA PRO A 171 0.72 -14.00 -4.40
C PRO A 171 1.71 -15.09 -3.97
N ARG A 172 1.76 -16.25 -4.64
CA ARG A 172 2.57 -17.41 -4.19
C ARG A 172 4.05 -17.09 -3.99
N VAL A 173 4.64 -16.28 -4.86
CA VAL A 173 6.06 -15.88 -4.76
C VAL A 173 6.28 -15.06 -3.49
N LEU A 174 5.43 -14.06 -3.24
CA LEU A 174 5.50 -13.23 -2.04
C LEU A 174 5.25 -14.05 -0.77
N ILE A 175 4.27 -14.95 -0.78
CA ILE A 175 3.99 -15.87 0.34
C ILE A 175 5.22 -16.72 0.63
N GLY A 176 5.80 -17.39 -0.38
CA GLY A 176 6.98 -18.24 -0.20
C GLY A 176 8.18 -17.48 0.36
N LEU A 177 8.36 -16.22 -0.04
CA LEU A 177 9.40 -15.36 0.50
C LEU A 177 9.16 -15.02 1.97
N VAL A 178 7.94 -14.62 2.36
CA VAL A 178 7.67 -14.24 3.76
C VAL A 178 7.66 -15.44 4.71
N THR A 179 7.16 -16.59 4.27
CA THR A 179 7.15 -17.81 5.08
C THR A 179 8.54 -18.43 5.19
N GLY A 180 9.32 -18.40 4.11
CA GLY A 180 10.67 -18.95 4.06
C GLY A 180 11.70 -18.10 4.80
N ARG A 181 11.73 -16.79 4.54
CA ARG A 181 12.78 -15.88 5.05
C ARG A 181 12.42 -15.21 6.37
N TYR A 182 11.15 -14.89 6.59
CA TYR A 182 10.69 -14.13 7.75
C TYR A 182 9.80 -14.96 8.69
N HIS A 183 9.70 -16.28 8.44
CA HIS A 183 8.97 -17.23 9.29
C HIS A 183 7.50 -16.89 9.55
N PHE A 184 6.86 -16.26 8.56
CA PHE A 184 5.43 -15.99 8.62
C PHE A 184 4.64 -17.30 8.64
N ALA A 185 3.64 -17.37 9.51
CA ALA A 185 2.72 -18.50 9.60
C ALA A 185 1.31 -18.06 9.20
N ARG A 186 0.58 -18.94 8.51
CA ARG A 186 -0.82 -18.66 8.13
C ARG A 186 -1.70 -18.60 9.35
N ARG A 187 -2.57 -17.59 9.43
CA ARG A 187 -3.61 -17.43 10.44
C ARG A 187 -4.98 -17.58 9.82
N LEU A 188 -5.90 -18.21 10.56
CA LEU A 188 -7.30 -18.26 10.15
C LEU A 188 -7.94 -16.90 10.43
N THR A 189 -8.72 -16.43 9.47
CA THR A 189 -9.55 -15.23 9.57
C THR A 189 -10.98 -15.60 9.22
N ASN A 190 -11.95 -14.85 9.75
CA ASN A 190 -13.36 -15.04 9.46
C ASN A 190 -13.77 -14.45 8.10
N ASP A 191 -12.87 -13.77 7.41
CA ASP A 191 -13.09 -13.21 6.06
C ASP A 191 -12.52 -14.17 5.00
N PRO A 192 -13.36 -14.87 4.20
CA PRO A 192 -12.90 -15.82 3.19
C PRO A 192 -12.15 -15.17 2.03
N GLY A 193 -12.31 -13.85 1.84
CA GLY A 193 -11.60 -13.07 0.82
C GLY A 193 -10.22 -12.60 1.26
N VAL A 194 -9.80 -12.91 2.49
CA VAL A 194 -8.53 -12.48 3.08
C VAL A 194 -7.69 -13.68 3.49
N ALA A 195 -6.45 -13.71 3.02
CA ALA A 195 -5.41 -14.57 3.59
C ALA A 195 -4.51 -13.72 4.48
N LEU A 196 -4.38 -14.11 5.75
CA LEU A 196 -3.52 -13.47 6.73
C LEU A 196 -2.36 -14.39 7.08
N TYR A 197 -1.16 -13.84 7.04
CA TYR A 197 0.05 -14.46 7.58
C TYR A 197 0.67 -13.51 8.58
N GLU A 198 1.14 -14.04 9.69
CA GLU A 198 1.76 -13.26 10.76
C GLU A 198 3.09 -13.89 11.16
N ALA A 199 4.06 -13.04 11.48
CA ALA A 199 5.28 -13.44 12.17
C ALA A 199 5.20 -13.00 13.63
N VAL A 200 5.80 -13.81 14.50
CA VAL A 200 6.01 -13.47 15.90
C VAL A 200 7.51 -13.43 16.18
N ASP A 201 7.93 -12.55 17.07
CA ASP A 201 9.31 -12.50 17.54
C ASP A 201 9.58 -13.60 18.60
N SER A 202 10.81 -13.63 19.12
CA SER A 202 11.23 -14.52 20.21
C SER A 202 10.42 -14.34 21.49
N ASN A 203 9.85 -13.15 21.70
CA ASN A 203 9.02 -12.79 22.85
C ASN A 203 7.52 -13.03 22.59
N ASN A 204 7.18 -13.71 21.49
CA ASN A 204 5.83 -14.03 21.06
C ASN A 204 4.94 -12.78 20.84
N GLN A 205 5.55 -11.63 20.50
CA GLN A 205 4.85 -10.43 20.06
C GLN A 205 4.73 -10.40 18.53
N PRO A 206 3.71 -9.71 17.98
CA PRO A 206 3.58 -9.57 16.54
C PRO A 206 4.76 -8.80 15.92
N ALA A 207 5.56 -9.48 15.10
CA ALA A 207 6.72 -8.91 14.40
C ALA A 207 6.40 -8.52 12.94
N GLY A 208 5.22 -8.89 12.44
CA GLY A 208 4.81 -8.52 11.10
C GLY A 208 3.53 -9.21 10.66
N ALA A 209 2.91 -8.66 9.62
CA ALA A 209 1.69 -9.18 9.03
C ALA A 209 1.70 -9.00 7.51
N LEU A 210 1.33 -10.06 6.79
CA LEU A 210 1.03 -10.05 5.37
C LEU A 210 -0.46 -10.33 5.23
N LYS A 211 -1.18 -9.33 4.74
CA LYS A 211 -2.59 -9.44 4.38
C LYS A 211 -2.71 -9.45 2.87
N ILE A 212 -3.37 -10.48 2.35
CA ILE A 212 -3.69 -10.61 0.92
C ILE A 212 -5.20 -10.60 0.80
N ARG A 213 -5.73 -9.69 -0.01
CA ARG A 213 -7.17 -9.59 -0.26
C ARG A 213 -7.45 -9.85 -1.75
N SER A 214 -8.42 -10.69 -2.06
CA SER A 214 -8.92 -10.80 -3.43
C SER A 214 -9.60 -9.51 -3.86
N ALA A 215 -9.34 -9.04 -5.08
CA ALA A 215 -10.01 -7.87 -5.63
C ALA A 215 -11.53 -8.12 -5.71
N GLY A 216 -12.33 -7.11 -5.38
CA GLY A 216 -13.80 -7.23 -5.40
C GLY A 216 -14.37 -7.53 -6.80
N VAL A 217 -13.62 -7.21 -7.86
CA VAL A 217 -13.93 -7.56 -9.24
C VAL A 217 -12.65 -8.00 -9.95
N ILE A 218 -12.63 -9.24 -10.44
CA ILE A 218 -11.52 -9.76 -11.25
C ILE A 218 -11.88 -9.58 -12.72
N LYS A 219 -11.06 -8.80 -13.44
CA LYS A 219 -11.22 -8.61 -14.88
C LYS A 219 -10.20 -9.44 -15.64
N SER A 220 -10.64 -10.12 -16.70
CA SER A 220 -9.75 -10.92 -17.56
C SER A 220 -8.64 -10.10 -18.22
N ASN A 221 -8.88 -8.81 -18.47
CA ASN A 221 -7.90 -7.89 -19.05
C ASN A 221 -6.98 -7.20 -18.01
N GLN A 222 -7.10 -7.53 -16.71
CA GLN A 222 -6.26 -6.99 -15.64
C GLN A 222 -5.67 -8.12 -14.79
N PRO A 223 -4.78 -8.95 -15.36
CA PRO A 223 -4.26 -10.13 -14.69
C PRO A 223 -3.37 -9.80 -13.48
N TYR A 224 -2.75 -8.62 -13.42
CA TYR A 224 -1.80 -8.20 -12.37
C TYR A 224 -2.45 -7.57 -11.13
N THR A 225 -3.77 -7.36 -11.13
CA THR A 225 -4.49 -6.67 -10.05
C THR A 225 -5.57 -7.56 -9.43
N ARG A 226 -5.31 -8.88 -9.36
CA ARG A 226 -6.25 -9.86 -8.80
C ARG A 226 -6.23 -9.87 -7.28
N PHE A 227 -5.09 -9.53 -6.70
CA PHE A 227 -4.88 -9.51 -5.27
C PHE A 227 -4.28 -8.17 -4.86
N GLU A 228 -4.81 -7.61 -3.79
CA GLU A 228 -4.19 -6.53 -3.03
C GLU A 228 -3.30 -7.14 -1.96
N VAL A 229 -2.11 -6.59 -1.79
CA VAL A 229 -1.13 -7.05 -0.80
C VAL A 229 -0.75 -5.89 0.11
N ASP A 230 -0.86 -6.12 1.42
CA ASP A 230 -0.38 -5.24 2.47
C ASP A 230 0.56 -6.04 3.36
N LEU A 231 1.84 -5.72 3.30
CA LEU A 231 2.90 -6.34 4.08
C LEU A 231 3.49 -5.30 5.03
N VAL A 232 3.64 -5.70 6.29
CA VAL A 232 4.39 -4.99 7.31
C VAL A 232 5.35 -5.99 7.95
N ILE A 233 6.63 -5.66 7.98
CA ILE A 233 7.65 -6.47 8.66
C ILE A 233 8.46 -5.53 9.56
N ASP A 234 8.59 -5.92 10.82
CA ASP A 234 9.50 -5.28 11.77
C ASP A 234 10.83 -6.01 11.80
N ARG A 235 11.87 -5.27 12.17
CA ARG A 235 13.21 -5.82 12.28
C ARG A 235 13.20 -6.88 13.41
N PRO A 236 13.70 -8.09 13.16
CA PRO A 236 13.92 -9.04 14.25
C PRO A 236 14.96 -8.47 15.22
N GLU A 237 14.67 -8.58 16.52
CA GLU A 237 15.54 -8.15 17.62
C GLU A 237 16.78 -9.05 17.81
#